data_AF-A0A2E8L0N5-F1
#
_entry.id   AF-A0A2E8L0N5-F1
#
_cell.length_a   1.000
_cell.length_b   1.000
_cell.length_c   1.000
_cell.angle_alpha   90.00
_cell.angle_beta   90.00
_cell.angle_gamma   90.00
#
_symmetry.space_group_name_H-M   'P 1'
#
loop_
_entity.id
_entity.type
_entity.pdbx_description
1 polymer ?
#
loop_
_entity_poly.entity_id
_entity_poly.type
_entity_poly.pdbx_seq_one_letter_code
_entity_poly.pdbx_strand_id
1 'polypeptide(L)' 'MKKLISIQMDESGTQDHKTEIYIQDNLWYYQTDKGQEVGPFRYKSEAQTNLTKFLSELKQRLDADPE' A
#
# COMPACT_ATOMS: atom_id res chain seq x y z
N MET A 1 -2.66 17.77 -11.08
CA MET A 1 -1.28 17.25 -11.01
C MET A 1 -1.22 16.24 -9.89
N LYS A 2 -0.75 15.00 -10.13
CA LYS A 2 -0.65 13.97 -9.10
C LYS A 2 0.65 14.18 -8.31
N LYS A 3 0.59 14.20 -6.97
CA LYS A 3 1.79 14.34 -6.12
C LYS A 3 2.07 12.97 -5.49
N LEU A 4 3.01 12.23 -6.08
CA LEU A 4 3.43 10.91 -5.63
C LEU A 4 4.35 11.08 -4.41
N ILE A 5 4.07 10.38 -3.31
CA ILE A 5 4.92 10.37 -2.11
C ILE A 5 5.31 8.92 -1.87
N SER A 6 6.37 8.47 -2.52
CA SER A 6 6.86 7.10 -2.36
C SER A 6 7.35 6.91 -0.93
N ILE A 7 6.64 6.10 -0.12
CA ILE A 7 7.09 5.75 1.22
C ILE A 7 8.06 4.57 1.05
N GLN A 8 9.37 4.81 1.23
CA GLN A 8 10.37 3.75 1.35
C GLN A 8 10.15 3.02 2.67
N MET A 9 9.57 1.83 2.61
CA MET A 9 9.85 0.78 3.59
C MET A 9 11.17 0.15 3.13
N ASP A 10 12.23 0.34 3.91
CA ASP A 10 13.53 -0.26 3.66
C ASP A 10 13.55 -1.69 4.20
N GLU A 11 13.37 -2.69 3.34
CA GLU A 11 14.04 -3.98 3.53
C GLU A 11 14.40 -4.51 2.13
N SER A 12 15.71 -4.61 1.86
CA SER A 12 16.32 -5.43 0.80
C SER A 12 15.85 -5.24 -0.65
N GLY A 13 16.56 -4.40 -1.40
CA GLY A 13 17.39 -4.84 -2.55
C GLY A 13 16.81 -5.63 -3.74
N THR A 14 15.51 -5.83 -3.88
CA THR A 14 14.91 -6.35 -5.11
C THR A 14 14.07 -5.27 -5.76
N GLN A 15 13.95 -5.33 -7.08
CA GLN A 15 13.09 -4.47 -7.89
C GLN A 15 11.63 -4.85 -7.58
N ASP A 16 11.20 -4.50 -6.37
CA ASP A 16 10.03 -4.96 -5.66
C ASP A 16 8.92 -3.93 -5.87
N HIS A 17 7.74 -4.38 -6.29
CA HIS A 17 6.58 -3.55 -6.58
C HIS A 17 6.07 -2.90 -5.30
N LYS A 18 6.75 -1.80 -4.98
CA LYS A 18 6.57 -1.03 -3.77
C LYS A 18 5.16 -0.47 -3.73
N THR A 19 4.44 -0.72 -2.64
CA THR A 19 3.12 -0.10 -2.48
C THR A 19 3.29 1.41 -2.29
N GLU A 20 2.86 2.20 -3.27
CA GLU A 20 3.05 3.65 -3.25
C GLU A 20 1.78 4.37 -2.80
N ILE A 21 1.89 5.19 -1.74
CA ILE A 21 0.82 6.07 -1.29
C ILE A 21 0.97 7.42 -2.01
N TYR A 22 -0.10 7.93 -2.60
CA TYR A 22 -0.09 9.22 -3.29
C TYR A 22 -1.33 10.04 -3.01
N ILE A 23 -1.22 11.35 -3.30
CA ILE A 23 -2.35 12.26 -3.19
C ILE A 23 -2.75 12.75 -4.59
N GLN A 24 -4.05 12.62 -4.88
CA GLN A 24 -4.69 13.08 -6.10
C GLN A 24 -5.97 13.81 -5.72
N ASP A 25 -6.15 15.04 -6.22
CA ASP A 25 -7.34 15.87 -5.94
C ASP A 25 -7.66 16.01 -4.44
N ASN A 26 -6.62 16.24 -3.63
CA ASN A 26 -6.71 16.36 -2.16
C ASN A 26 -7.17 15.09 -1.43
N LEU A 27 -7.21 13.95 -2.13
CA LEU A 27 -7.57 12.64 -1.61
C LEU A 27 -6.37 11.71 -1.68
N TRP A 28 -6.23 10.86 -0.67
CA TRP A 28 -5.14 9.91 -0.54
C TRP A 28 -5.53 8.57 -1.17
N TYR A 29 -4.59 7.96 -1.86
CA TYR A 29 -4.72 6.67 -2.51
C TYR A 29 -3.45 5.86 -2.27
N TYR A 30 -3.54 4.54 -2.41
CA TYR A 30 -2.36 3.70 -2.50
C TYR A 30 -2.51 2.66 -3.60
N GLN A 31 -1.41 2.31 -4.25
CA GLN A 31 -1.38 1.28 -5.27
C GLN A 31 -0.72 0.02 -4.72
N THR A 32 -1.45 -1.09 -4.72
CA THR A 32 -0.90 -2.40 -4.33
C THR A 32 0.07 -2.92 -5.40
N ASP A 33 0.90 -3.91 -5.02
CA ASP A 33 1.81 -4.63 -5.93
C ASP A 33 1.11 -5.13 -7.22
N LYS A 34 -0.17 -5.48 -7.13
CA LYS A 34 -1.01 -5.92 -8.26
C LYS A 34 -1.46 -4.78 -9.18
N GLY A 35 -1.00 -3.55 -8.95
CA GLY A 35 -1.44 -2.36 -9.67
C GLY A 35 -2.83 -1.86 -9.28
N GLN A 36 -3.48 -2.46 -8.27
CA GLN A 36 -4.81 -2.04 -7.83
C GLN A 36 -4.71 -0.77 -6.99
N GLU A 37 -5.37 0.29 -7.46
CA GLU A 37 -5.58 1.54 -6.73
C GLU A 37 -6.65 1.33 -5.64
N VAL A 38 -6.32 1.74 -4.41
CA VAL A 38 -7.23 1.69 -3.27
C VAL A 38 -7.36 3.09 -2.68
N GLY A 39 -8.60 3.53 -2.53
CA GLY A 39 -9.00 4.85 -2.06
C GLY A 39 -10.42 5.19 -2.57
N PRO A 40 -10.87 6.44 -2.44
CA PRO A 40 -10.17 7.59 -1.84
C PRO A 40 -10.19 7.59 -0.31
N PHE A 41 -9.10 8.06 0.30
CA PHE A 41 -8.98 8.32 1.74
C PHE A 41 -8.87 9.83 2.00
N ARG A 42 -9.39 10.30 3.14
CA ARG A 42 -9.27 11.72 3.51
C ARG A 42 -7.92 12.04 4.14
N TYR A 43 -7.34 11.10 4.87
CA TYR A 43 -6.05 11.29 5.53
C TYR A 43 -5.02 10.24 5.09
N LYS A 44 -3.74 10.65 5.05
CA LYS A 44 -2.60 9.76 4.80
C LYS A 44 -2.58 8.57 5.75
N SER A 45 -2.83 8.84 7.03
CA SER A 45 -2.83 7.82 8.09
C SER A 45 -3.90 6.75 7.85
N GLU A 46 -5.06 7.10 7.30
CA GLU A 46 -6.11 6.12 6.96
C GLU A 46 -5.65 5.18 5.86
N ALA A 47 -5.03 5.73 4.81
CA ALA A 47 -4.45 4.95 3.72
C ALA A 47 -3.33 4.03 4.22
N GLN A 48 -2.46 4.52 5.11
CA GLN A 48 -1.39 3.72 5.73
C GLN A 48 -1.94 2.60 6.61
N THR A 49 -2.89 2.90 7.50
CA THR A 49 -3.48 1.88 8.39
C THR A 49 -4.24 0.81 7.58
N ASN A 50 -4.96 1.20 6.53
CA ASN A 50 -5.59 0.22 5.62
C ASN A 50 -4.55 -0.65 4.93
N LEU A 51 -3.49 -0.05 4.38
CA LEU A 51 -2.42 -0.79 3.74
C LEU A 51 -1.76 -1.79 4.69
N THR A 52 -1.40 -1.37 5.91
CA THR A 52 -0.80 -2.25 6.91
C THR A 52 -1.71 -3.42 7.27
N LYS A 53 -3.02 -3.17 7.42
CA LYS A 53 -4.01 -4.24 7.66
C LYS A 53 -4.10 -5.19 6.48
N PHE A 54 -4.21 -4.66 5.26
CA PHE A 54 -4.27 -5.46 4.04
C PHE A 54 -3.05 -6.37 3.87
N LEU A 55 -1.83 -5.84 4.10
CA LEU A 55 -0.60 -6.63 4.07
C LEU A 55 -0.59 -7.70 5.17
N SER A 56 -1.07 -7.37 6.37
CA SER A 56 -1.16 -8.31 7.49
C SER A 56 -2.15 -9.44 7.21
N GLU A 57 -3.30 -9.13 6.61
CA GLU A 57 -4.31 -10.12 6.18
C GLU A 57 -3.78 -11.01 5.05
N LEU A 58 -3.06 -10.45 4.08
CA LEU A 58 -2.40 -11.23 3.03
C LEU A 58 -1.37 -12.18 3.61
N LYS A 59 -0.53 -11.71 4.55
CA LYS A 59 0.47 -12.55 5.23
C LYS A 59 -0.19 -13.66 6.02
N GLN A 60 -1.23 -13.35 6.81
CA GLN A 60 -1.98 -14.36 7.55
C GLN A 60 -2.61 -15.41 6.64
N ARG A 61 -3.14 -15.02 5.48
CA ARG A 61 -3.70 -15.97 4.51
C ARG A 61 -2.63 -16.83 3.83
N LEU A 62 -1.42 -16.29 3.63
CA LEU A 62 -0.29 -17.04 3.09
C LEU A 62 0.27 -18.03 4.10
N ASP A 63 0.37 -17.64 5.38
CA ASP A 63 0.82 -18.50 6.48
C ASP A 63 -0.25 -19.54 6.91
N ALA A 64 -1.54 -19.28 6.61
CA ALA A 64 -2.66 -20.15 6.97
C ALA A 64 -3.04 -21.19 5.89
N ASP A 65 -2.18 -21.38 4.88
CA ASP A 65 -2.25 -22.53 3.96
C ASP A 65 -1.20 -23.58 4.41
N PRO A 66 -1.48 -24.39 5.45
CA PRO A 66 -0.70 -25.59 5.71
C PRO A 66 -1.09 -26.65 4.68
N GLU A 67 -0.11 -27.08 3.89
CA GLU A 67 -0.15 -28.32 3.12
C GLU A 67 -0.52 -29.53 4.02
#